data_AF-A0A9D1CYW4-F1
#
_entry.id   AF-A0A9D1CYW4-F1
#
_cell.length_a   1.000
_cell.length_b   1.000
_cell.length_c   1.000
_cell.angle_alpha   90.00
_cell.angle_beta   90.00
_cell.angle_gamma   90.00
#
_symmetry.space_group_name_H-M   'P 1'
#
loop_
_entity.id
_entity.type
_entity.pdbx_description
1 polymer ?
#
loop_
_entity_poly.entity_id
_entity_poly.type
_entity_poly.pdbx_seq_one_letter_code
_entity_poly.pdbx_strand_id
1 'polypeptide(L)'
;MRGRFNTRQRNYIILGLCSILLVMAAGYAAFSSRLTINGTSNITSEFKVLITDIQSSVLVGEATDAETPTHTETTATFKTNLVSPGDSMQYDITVENQGDIDAVLESIDVNTSDNAAILFEATGIKRGDKLLPDESDILTVTVTYNPDVTSQPENLNATVTVTLNYVQDNGTILPEPDPIDIGGIEVMPVTSGDGLYGDEYTSGRYVYRGTNPNNYIMFNNELWRIISKEADGTYKILRNEVFPDMAFDSRGARTTGYCSQTFTSYDGCNAWASTANIVGSPSEFTNGRYSGSVDKDSEILTYLNGEYLDSITFNKDKIVSHDFNIGSVTNENNDLQGQIESEKSYKWNGNVGLISLSDYLMANSDMETCGTFSTNNLACTTCINTNWMVIGDKENWWTLSPLSDDPYSVFRIFFTGTTTYNSVSDTKRDVRPSLYLTSSLSLSGSGTESDPFVIN
;
A
#
# COMPACT_ATOMS: atom_id res chain seq x y z
N MET A 1 55.77 -26.57 -76.67
CA MET A 1 55.40 -25.65 -77.76
C MET A 1 54.14 -24.88 -77.33
N ARG A 2 54.27 -23.59 -77.00
CA ARG A 2 53.13 -22.70 -76.68
C ARG A 2 52.45 -22.31 -77.98
N GLY A 3 51.41 -23.06 -78.38
CA GLY A 3 50.49 -22.64 -79.42
C GLY A 3 49.65 -21.47 -78.90
N ARG A 4 50.00 -20.25 -79.30
CA ARG A 4 49.21 -19.04 -79.01
C ARG A 4 47.85 -19.21 -79.69
N PHE A 5 46.79 -19.45 -78.90
CA PHE A 5 45.43 -19.51 -79.42
C PHE A 5 45.11 -18.20 -80.16
N ASN A 6 44.68 -18.32 -81.43
CA ASN A 6 44.25 -17.19 -82.24
C ASN A 6 43.04 -16.50 -81.55
N THR A 7 42.92 -15.19 -81.68
CA THR A 7 41.82 -14.35 -81.16
C THR A 7 40.42 -15.00 -81.29
N ARG A 8 40.14 -15.70 -82.41
CA ARG A 8 38.87 -16.45 -82.57
C ARG A 8 38.69 -17.57 -81.56
N GLN A 9 39.71 -18.39 -81.31
CA GLN A 9 39.65 -19.50 -80.34
C GLN A 9 39.48 -18.98 -78.91
N ARG A 10 40.14 -17.87 -78.55
CA ARG A 10 39.94 -17.21 -77.26
C ARG A 10 38.52 -16.70 -77.08
N ASN A 11 37.91 -16.13 -78.13
CA ASN A 11 36.54 -15.66 -78.09
C ASN A 11 35.53 -16.81 -77.91
N TYR A 12 35.75 -17.97 -78.55
CA TYR A 12 34.90 -19.15 -78.31
C TYR A 12 35.01 -19.70 -76.88
N ILE A 13 36.21 -19.68 -76.30
CA ILE A 13 36.42 -20.09 -74.91
C ILE A 13 35.73 -19.13 -73.93
N ILE A 14 35.84 -17.82 -74.17
CA ILE A 14 35.16 -16.79 -73.36
C ILE A 14 33.63 -16.95 -73.45
N LEU A 15 33.10 -17.15 -74.67
CA LEU A 15 31.67 -17.40 -74.87
C LEU A 15 31.21 -18.66 -74.13
N GLY A 16 31.96 -19.76 -74.22
CA GLY A 16 31.64 -21.00 -73.50
C GLY A 16 31.65 -20.84 -71.98
N LEU A 17 32.63 -20.13 -71.43
CA LEU A 17 32.70 -19.82 -69.99
C LEU A 17 31.52 -18.95 -69.53
N CYS A 18 31.15 -17.93 -70.30
CA CYS A 18 29.98 -17.10 -69.99
C CYS A 18 28.67 -17.91 -70.03
N SER A 19 28.52 -18.84 -70.99
CA SER A 19 27.34 -19.71 -71.07
C SER A 19 27.21 -20.62 -69.84
N ILE A 20 28.31 -21.22 -69.39
CA ILE A 20 28.32 -22.08 -68.19
C ILE A 20 27.94 -21.27 -66.95
N LEU A 21 28.44 -20.04 -66.83
CA LEU A 21 28.16 -19.17 -65.69
C LEU A 21 26.67 -18.77 -65.64
N LEU A 22 26.05 -18.53 -66.79
CA LEU A 22 24.62 -18.24 -66.90
C LEU A 22 23.76 -19.46 -66.50
N VAL A 23 24.16 -20.67 -66.88
CA VAL A 23 23.44 -21.90 -66.49
C VAL A 23 23.53 -22.14 -64.98
N MET A 24 24.69 -21.88 -64.36
CA MET A 24 24.83 -21.98 -62.90
C MET A 24 24.01 -20.92 -62.16
N ALA A 25 23.95 -19.69 -62.66
CA ALA A 25 23.13 -18.63 -62.07
C ALA A 25 21.63 -18.99 -62.14
N ALA A 26 21.16 -19.52 -63.27
CA ALA A 26 19.79 -19.98 -63.42
C ALA A 26 19.48 -21.19 -62.51
N GLY A 27 20.41 -22.13 -62.40
CA GLY A 27 20.29 -23.28 -61.49
C GLY A 27 20.22 -22.86 -60.02
N TYR A 28 21.07 -21.92 -59.60
CA TYR A 28 21.03 -21.37 -58.24
C TYR A 28 19.70 -20.65 -57.98
N ALA A 29 19.21 -19.84 -58.92
CA ALA A 29 17.92 -19.16 -58.77
C ALA A 29 16.74 -20.15 -58.68
N ALA A 30 16.76 -21.24 -59.44
CA ALA A 30 15.71 -22.27 -59.40
C ALA A 30 15.70 -23.05 -58.06
N PHE A 31 16.88 -23.37 -57.51
CA PHE A 31 17.01 -24.08 -56.24
C PHE A 31 16.95 -23.16 -55.01
N SER A 32 17.15 -21.84 -55.17
CA SER A 32 17.04 -20.82 -54.13
C SER A 32 15.61 -20.29 -53.95
N SER A 33 14.59 -21.05 -54.35
CA SER A 33 13.21 -20.71 -54.02
C SER A 33 13.04 -20.82 -52.50
N ARG A 34 12.90 -19.68 -51.81
CA ARG A 34 12.53 -19.64 -50.39
C ARG A 34 11.17 -20.32 -50.27
N LEU A 35 11.10 -21.42 -49.53
CA LEU A 35 9.83 -22.03 -49.15
C LEU A 35 9.18 -21.10 -48.11
N THR A 36 8.35 -20.16 -48.56
CA THR A 36 7.56 -19.31 -47.66
C THR A 36 6.38 -20.14 -47.17
N ILE A 37 6.52 -20.78 -46.00
CA ILE A 37 5.39 -21.43 -45.33
C ILE A 37 4.52 -20.33 -44.72
N ASN A 38 3.46 -19.94 -45.43
CA ASN A 38 2.40 -19.12 -44.86
C ASN A 38 1.48 -20.02 -44.04
N GLY A 39 1.93 -20.42 -42.85
CA GLY A 39 1.06 -21.00 -41.84
C GLY A 39 0.41 -19.86 -41.05
N THR A 40 -0.87 -19.60 -41.26
CA THR A 40 -1.67 -18.83 -40.31
C THR A 40 -2.02 -19.77 -39.15
N SER A 41 -1.31 -19.64 -38.02
CA SER A 41 -1.79 -20.23 -36.78
C SER A 41 -3.02 -19.43 -36.35
N ASN A 42 -4.21 -19.96 -36.52
CA ASN A 42 -5.39 -19.43 -35.86
C ASN A 42 -5.25 -19.79 -34.38
N ILE A 43 -4.80 -18.83 -33.56
CA ILE A 43 -4.92 -18.93 -32.10
C ILE A 43 -6.36 -18.53 -31.79
N THR A 44 -7.27 -19.49 -31.79
CA THR A 44 -8.62 -19.31 -31.22
C THR A 44 -8.49 -19.55 -29.72
N SER A 45 -8.44 -18.48 -28.94
CA SER A 45 -8.59 -18.54 -27.49
C SER A 45 -10.08 -18.30 -27.16
N GLU A 46 -10.64 -19.12 -26.29
CA GLU A 46 -12.05 -19.03 -25.87
C GLU A 46 -12.12 -18.56 -24.40
N PHE A 47 -12.94 -17.53 -24.13
CA PHE A 47 -13.26 -17.13 -22.76
C PHE A 47 -14.64 -17.66 -22.41
N LYS A 48 -14.71 -18.58 -21.43
CA LYS A 48 -15.96 -19.27 -21.09
C LYS A 48 -15.98 -19.64 -19.61
N VAL A 49 -16.49 -18.72 -18.80
CA VAL A 49 -16.76 -18.95 -17.37
C VAL A 49 -18.26 -19.07 -17.17
N LEU A 50 -18.71 -20.13 -16.48
CA LEU A 50 -20.12 -20.36 -16.24
C LEU A 50 -20.40 -21.05 -14.91
N ILE A 51 -21.55 -20.73 -14.31
CA ILE A 51 -22.12 -21.47 -13.19
C ILE A 51 -22.58 -22.84 -13.71
N THR A 52 -22.06 -23.90 -13.10
CA THR A 52 -22.32 -25.29 -13.50
C THR A 52 -23.32 -25.98 -12.59
N ASP A 53 -23.42 -25.55 -11.33
CA ASP A 53 -24.26 -26.21 -10.34
C ASP A 53 -24.68 -25.26 -9.21
N ILE A 54 -25.82 -25.58 -8.58
CA ILE A 54 -26.25 -24.99 -7.32
C ILE A 54 -26.78 -26.10 -6.41
N GLN A 55 -26.15 -26.28 -5.26
CA GLN A 55 -26.59 -27.22 -4.24
C GLN A 55 -27.13 -26.48 -3.03
N SER A 56 -28.31 -26.89 -2.55
CA SER A 56 -28.94 -26.32 -1.36
C SER A 56 -28.82 -27.28 -0.17
N SER A 57 -28.61 -26.73 1.02
CA SER A 57 -28.58 -27.51 2.27
C SER A 57 -29.16 -26.72 3.45
N VAL A 58 -29.84 -27.42 4.35
CA VAL A 58 -30.38 -26.83 5.58
C VAL A 58 -29.25 -26.73 6.60
N LEU A 59 -28.98 -25.52 7.08
CA LEU A 59 -27.94 -25.28 8.07
C LEU A 59 -28.51 -25.34 9.49
N VAL A 60 -29.66 -24.70 9.72
CA VAL A 60 -30.38 -24.73 11.01
C VAL A 60 -31.89 -24.76 10.77
N GLY A 61 -32.59 -25.58 11.57
CA GLY A 61 -34.05 -25.53 11.66
C GLY A 61 -34.78 -26.32 10.58
N GLU A 62 -35.94 -25.81 10.15
CA GLU A 62 -36.84 -26.48 9.19
C GLU A 62 -36.94 -25.72 7.86
N ALA A 63 -35.89 -24.97 7.50
CA ALA A 63 -35.82 -24.26 6.23
C ALA A 63 -35.98 -25.21 5.02
N THR A 64 -36.58 -24.71 3.95
CA THR A 64 -36.79 -25.47 2.71
C THR A 64 -36.64 -24.59 1.48
N ASP A 65 -36.29 -25.17 0.34
CA ASP A 65 -36.45 -24.51 -0.95
C ASP A 65 -37.93 -24.32 -1.27
N ALA A 66 -38.35 -23.06 -1.40
CA ALA A 66 -39.68 -22.72 -1.86
C ALA A 66 -39.84 -23.02 -3.37
N GLU A 67 -38.75 -22.88 -4.12
CA GLU A 67 -38.63 -23.25 -5.53
C GLU A 67 -37.26 -23.89 -5.76
N THR A 68 -37.17 -24.85 -6.69
CA THR A 68 -35.90 -25.49 -7.05
C THR A 68 -34.88 -24.43 -7.48
N PRO A 69 -33.66 -24.41 -6.92
CA PRO A 69 -32.60 -23.51 -7.36
C PRO A 69 -32.32 -23.66 -8.85
N THR A 70 -32.05 -22.55 -9.53
CA THR A 70 -31.78 -22.52 -10.98
C THR A 70 -30.62 -21.57 -11.29
N HIS A 71 -29.94 -21.80 -12.40
CA HIS A 71 -28.89 -20.92 -12.87
C HIS A 71 -28.93 -20.70 -14.38
N THR A 72 -28.37 -19.57 -14.80
CA THR A 72 -27.86 -19.32 -16.15
C THR A 72 -26.34 -19.51 -16.13
N GLU A 73 -25.64 -19.06 -17.17
CA GLU A 73 -24.16 -19.06 -17.17
C GLU A 73 -23.58 -18.13 -16.09
N THR A 74 -24.22 -17.00 -15.77
CA THR A 74 -23.63 -16.00 -14.85
C THR A 74 -24.50 -15.69 -13.65
N THR A 75 -25.75 -16.17 -13.62
CA THR A 75 -26.71 -15.82 -12.57
C THR A 75 -27.29 -17.06 -11.91
N ALA A 76 -27.17 -17.15 -10.59
CA ALA A 76 -27.86 -18.10 -9.74
C ALA A 76 -29.14 -17.47 -9.17
N THR A 77 -30.24 -18.22 -9.13
CA THR A 77 -31.49 -17.79 -8.51
C THR A 77 -32.07 -18.92 -7.66
N PHE A 78 -32.36 -18.60 -6.41
CA PHE A 78 -32.98 -19.52 -5.46
C PHE A 78 -33.99 -18.80 -4.58
N LYS A 79 -34.93 -19.57 -4.05
CA LYS A 79 -35.99 -19.05 -3.20
C LYS A 79 -36.13 -19.93 -1.98
N THR A 80 -35.91 -19.33 -0.82
CA THR A 80 -35.91 -20.02 0.47
C THR A 80 -37.20 -19.72 1.22
N ASN A 81 -37.75 -20.72 1.88
CA ASN A 81 -38.80 -20.60 2.87
C ASN A 81 -38.22 -20.90 4.26
N LEU A 82 -38.18 -19.90 5.13
CA LEU A 82 -37.74 -20.03 6.53
C LEU A 82 -38.99 -20.16 7.42
N VAL A 83 -39.11 -21.27 8.16
CA VAL A 83 -40.37 -21.65 8.83
C VAL A 83 -40.47 -21.02 10.21
N SER A 84 -39.38 -20.91 10.95
CA SER A 84 -39.33 -20.35 12.32
C SER A 84 -38.15 -19.38 12.51
N PRO A 85 -38.25 -18.37 13.41
CA PRO A 85 -37.11 -17.52 13.76
C PRO A 85 -35.91 -18.35 14.22
N GLY A 86 -34.75 -18.07 13.63
CA GLY A 86 -33.50 -18.83 13.84
C GLY A 86 -33.19 -19.88 12.76
N ASP A 87 -34.12 -20.16 11.83
CA ASP A 87 -33.86 -21.02 10.68
C ASP A 87 -32.79 -20.40 9.75
N SER A 88 -31.97 -21.28 9.13
CA SER A 88 -31.01 -20.89 8.10
C SER A 88 -30.83 -21.94 7.01
N MET A 89 -30.57 -21.46 5.80
CA MET A 89 -30.36 -22.26 4.59
C MET A 89 -29.06 -21.83 3.91
N GLN A 90 -28.33 -22.78 3.35
CA GLN A 90 -27.09 -22.56 2.62
C GLN A 90 -27.25 -22.97 1.15
N TYR A 91 -26.64 -22.20 0.25
CA TYR A 91 -26.56 -22.47 -1.18
C TYR A 91 -25.11 -22.41 -1.65
N ASP A 92 -24.59 -23.51 -2.17
CA ASP A 92 -23.26 -23.60 -2.76
C ASP A 92 -23.40 -23.50 -4.29
N ILE A 93 -22.90 -22.41 -4.86
CA ILE A 93 -22.92 -22.10 -6.29
C ILE A 93 -21.55 -22.45 -6.87
N THR A 94 -21.49 -23.44 -7.74
CA THR A 94 -20.23 -23.85 -8.40
C THR A 94 -20.05 -23.10 -9.71
N VAL A 95 -18.90 -22.48 -9.88
CA VAL A 95 -18.49 -21.79 -11.12
C VAL A 95 -17.26 -22.47 -11.69
N GLU A 96 -17.24 -22.68 -13.01
CA GLU A 96 -16.14 -23.35 -13.73
C GLU A 96 -15.66 -22.48 -14.89
N ASN A 97 -14.34 -22.42 -15.08
CA ASN A 97 -13.74 -21.87 -16.29
C ASN A 97 -13.51 -23.00 -17.32
N GLN A 98 -14.44 -23.11 -18.26
CA GLN A 98 -14.37 -24.06 -19.38
C GLN A 98 -13.73 -23.47 -20.64
N GLY A 99 -13.09 -22.30 -20.53
CA GLY A 99 -12.33 -21.66 -21.60
C GLY A 99 -10.82 -21.91 -21.50
N ASP A 100 -10.06 -21.29 -22.41
CA ASP A 100 -8.60 -21.38 -22.47
C ASP A 100 -7.90 -20.12 -21.92
N ILE A 101 -8.65 -19.22 -21.29
CA ILE A 101 -8.16 -17.92 -20.80
C ILE A 101 -8.40 -17.81 -19.30
N ASP A 102 -7.37 -17.44 -18.55
CA ASP A 102 -7.44 -17.12 -17.12
C ASP A 102 -8.52 -16.07 -16.86
N ALA A 103 -9.40 -16.33 -15.90
CA ALA A 103 -10.45 -15.41 -15.51
C ALA A 103 -10.19 -14.83 -14.13
N VAL A 104 -10.74 -13.65 -13.86
CA VAL A 104 -10.72 -13.00 -12.56
C VAL A 104 -12.11 -12.48 -12.21
N LEU A 105 -12.55 -12.67 -10.96
CA LEU A 105 -13.85 -12.21 -10.49
C LEU A 105 -13.84 -10.69 -10.30
N GLU A 106 -14.62 -9.95 -11.10
CA GLU A 106 -14.71 -8.49 -11.05
C GLU A 106 -15.67 -8.01 -9.96
N SER A 107 -16.84 -8.65 -9.85
CA SER A 107 -17.83 -8.34 -8.82
C SER A 107 -18.83 -9.48 -8.61
N ILE A 108 -19.49 -9.44 -7.44
CA ILE A 108 -20.63 -10.29 -7.08
C ILE A 108 -21.81 -9.35 -6.83
N ASP A 109 -22.84 -9.43 -7.66
CA ASP A 109 -24.06 -8.64 -7.49
C ASP A 109 -25.16 -9.49 -6.84
N VAL A 110 -25.55 -9.17 -5.62
CA VAL A 110 -26.62 -9.86 -4.89
C VAL A 110 -27.87 -8.99 -4.87
N ASN A 111 -28.94 -9.47 -5.49
CA ASN A 111 -30.27 -8.86 -5.47
C ASN A 111 -31.21 -9.73 -4.65
N THR A 112 -31.87 -9.14 -3.65
CA THR A 112 -32.79 -9.85 -2.77
C THR A 112 -34.19 -9.27 -2.91
N SER A 113 -35.21 -10.10 -2.69
CA SER A 113 -36.58 -9.61 -2.50
C SER A 113 -36.66 -8.81 -1.19
N ASP A 114 -37.37 -7.68 -1.18
CA ASP A 114 -37.60 -6.86 0.03
C ASP A 114 -38.24 -7.68 1.16
N ASN A 115 -37.42 -8.20 2.08
CA ASN A 115 -37.85 -8.85 3.30
C ASN A 115 -36.89 -8.50 4.45
N ALA A 116 -37.26 -7.48 5.24
CA ALA A 116 -36.44 -6.98 6.35
C ALA A 116 -36.19 -8.00 7.47
N ALA A 117 -36.93 -9.12 7.48
CA ALA A 117 -36.75 -10.19 8.44
C ALA A 117 -35.66 -11.19 8.03
N ILE A 118 -35.11 -11.12 6.83
CA ILE A 118 -34.16 -12.13 6.31
C ILE A 118 -32.83 -11.45 5.96
N LEU A 119 -31.74 -12.04 6.41
CA LEU A 119 -30.36 -11.62 6.15
C LEU A 119 -29.67 -12.60 5.21
N PHE A 120 -28.66 -12.10 4.51
CA PHE A 120 -27.88 -12.84 3.52
C PHE A 120 -26.40 -12.58 3.76
N GLU A 121 -25.60 -13.63 3.67
CA GLU A 121 -24.15 -13.57 3.77
C GLU A 121 -23.54 -14.42 2.66
N ALA A 122 -22.53 -13.90 1.97
CA ALA A 122 -21.80 -14.61 0.92
C ALA A 122 -20.35 -14.87 1.38
N THR A 123 -19.87 -16.09 1.17
CA THR A 123 -18.54 -16.57 1.57
C THR A 123 -17.97 -17.47 0.47
N GLY A 124 -16.66 -17.76 0.49
CA GLY A 124 -15.99 -18.51 -0.58
C GLY A 124 -15.23 -17.56 -1.50
N ILE A 125 -15.54 -17.59 -2.80
CA ILE A 125 -14.90 -16.69 -3.78
C ILE A 125 -15.12 -15.21 -3.46
N LYS A 126 -14.09 -14.41 -3.70
CA LYS A 126 -14.06 -12.96 -3.50
C LYS A 126 -13.60 -12.26 -4.78
N ARG A 127 -13.92 -10.97 -4.87
CA ARG A 127 -13.42 -10.13 -5.97
C ARG A 127 -11.90 -10.22 -6.07
N GLY A 128 -11.40 -10.41 -7.28
CA GLY A 128 -9.99 -10.54 -7.60
C GLY A 128 -9.43 -11.96 -7.50
N ASP A 129 -10.23 -12.93 -7.04
CA ASP A 129 -9.86 -14.35 -7.14
C ASP A 129 -9.77 -14.77 -8.62
N LYS A 130 -8.73 -15.52 -8.92
CA LYS A 130 -8.46 -16.04 -10.27
C LYS A 130 -9.07 -17.43 -10.41
N LEU A 131 -9.62 -17.70 -11.58
CA LEU A 131 -10.13 -19.00 -11.97
C LEU A 131 -9.43 -19.42 -13.26
N LEU A 132 -8.44 -20.31 -13.17
CA LEU A 132 -7.65 -20.75 -14.32
C LEU A 132 -8.45 -21.72 -15.21
N PRO A 133 -8.03 -21.96 -16.46
CA PRO A 133 -8.65 -22.96 -17.33
C PRO A 133 -8.81 -24.33 -16.65
N ASP A 134 -9.97 -24.94 -16.81
CA ASP A 134 -10.40 -26.20 -16.20
C ASP A 134 -10.51 -26.19 -14.66
N GLU A 135 -10.41 -25.03 -14.00
CA GLU A 135 -10.65 -24.89 -12.56
C GLU A 135 -12.12 -24.60 -12.25
N SER A 136 -12.52 -24.98 -11.03
CA SER A 136 -13.83 -24.68 -10.47
C SER A 136 -13.69 -24.13 -9.05
N ASP A 137 -14.55 -23.18 -8.71
CA ASP A 137 -14.66 -22.60 -7.38
C ASP A 137 -16.11 -22.54 -6.91
N ILE A 138 -16.31 -22.24 -5.61
CA ILE A 138 -17.62 -22.23 -4.96
C ILE A 138 -17.87 -20.90 -4.26
N LEU A 139 -19.02 -20.28 -4.56
CA LEU A 139 -19.61 -19.24 -3.73
C LEU A 139 -20.69 -19.86 -2.82
N THR A 140 -20.54 -19.69 -1.52
CA THR A 140 -21.51 -20.14 -0.53
C THR A 140 -22.35 -18.95 -0.05
N VAL A 141 -23.67 -19.02 -0.26
CA VAL A 141 -24.62 -18.00 0.22
C VAL A 141 -25.48 -18.57 1.34
N THR A 142 -25.43 -17.93 2.49
CA THR A 142 -26.23 -18.26 3.66
C THR A 142 -27.41 -17.30 3.79
N VAL A 143 -28.62 -17.86 3.88
CA VAL A 143 -29.89 -17.14 4.10
C VAL A 143 -30.34 -17.43 5.52
N THR A 144 -30.44 -16.41 6.36
CA THR A 144 -30.78 -16.58 7.79
C THR A 144 -31.87 -15.61 8.22
N TYR A 145 -32.70 -16.00 9.18
CA TYR A 145 -33.59 -15.03 9.85
C TYR A 145 -32.77 -13.97 10.59
N ASN A 146 -33.17 -12.70 10.48
CA ASN A 146 -32.60 -11.62 11.27
C ASN A 146 -32.77 -11.96 12.77
N PRO A 147 -31.69 -12.01 13.57
CA PRO A 147 -31.75 -12.40 14.98
C PRO A 147 -32.63 -11.47 15.84
N ASP A 148 -32.91 -10.24 15.38
CA ASP A 148 -33.79 -9.30 16.07
C ASP A 148 -35.29 -9.65 15.92
N VAL A 149 -35.63 -10.60 15.03
CA VAL A 149 -37.01 -11.03 14.80
C VAL A 149 -37.43 -12.05 15.86
N THR A 150 -38.26 -11.61 16.80
CA THR A 150 -38.72 -12.43 17.94
C THR A 150 -40.14 -13.00 17.78
N SER A 151 -40.81 -12.70 16.67
CA SER A 151 -42.15 -13.20 16.32
C SER A 151 -42.22 -13.56 14.84
N GLN A 152 -42.97 -14.61 14.50
CA GLN A 152 -43.11 -15.08 13.11
C GLN A 152 -43.57 -13.96 12.18
N PRO A 153 -42.81 -13.63 11.12
CA PRO A 153 -43.24 -12.66 10.12
C PRO A 153 -44.26 -13.25 9.14
N GLU A 154 -45.03 -12.39 8.48
CA GLU A 154 -46.04 -12.82 7.48
C GLU A 154 -45.40 -13.34 6.19
N ASN A 155 -44.27 -12.77 5.77
CA ASN A 155 -43.52 -13.23 4.60
C ASN A 155 -42.37 -14.14 5.03
N LEU A 156 -42.51 -15.43 4.75
CA LEU A 156 -41.54 -16.47 5.06
C LEU A 156 -40.53 -16.71 3.93
N ASN A 157 -40.78 -16.10 2.77
CA ASN A 157 -39.99 -16.33 1.58
C ASN A 157 -38.95 -15.22 1.37
N ALA A 158 -37.78 -15.63 0.91
CA ALA A 158 -36.76 -14.78 0.32
C ALA A 158 -36.39 -15.31 -1.06
N THR A 159 -36.46 -14.45 -2.07
CA THR A 159 -35.85 -14.72 -3.37
C THR A 159 -34.52 -14.02 -3.44
N VAL A 160 -33.47 -14.74 -3.83
CA VAL A 160 -32.12 -14.21 -4.02
C VAL A 160 -31.69 -14.50 -5.44
N THR A 161 -31.14 -13.48 -6.07
CA THR A 161 -30.49 -13.56 -7.38
C THR A 161 -29.06 -13.09 -7.22
N VAL A 162 -28.10 -13.96 -7.51
CA VAL A 162 -26.67 -13.69 -7.44
C VAL A 162 -26.10 -13.71 -8.83
N THR A 163 -25.43 -12.64 -9.24
CA THR A 163 -24.71 -12.57 -10.52
C THR A 163 -23.21 -12.51 -10.26
N LEU A 164 -22.47 -13.41 -10.91
CA LEU A 164 -21.00 -13.45 -10.88
C LEU A 164 -20.45 -12.83 -12.17
N ASN A 165 -19.71 -11.74 -12.04
CA ASN A 165 -19.11 -11.06 -13.18
C ASN A 165 -17.63 -11.41 -13.28
N TYR A 166 -17.29 -12.36 -14.15
CA TYR A 166 -15.91 -12.71 -14.48
C TYR A 166 -15.43 -11.97 -15.73
N VAL A 167 -14.18 -11.53 -15.71
CA VAL A 167 -13.49 -10.94 -16.87
C VAL A 167 -12.17 -11.67 -17.14
N GLN A 168 -11.55 -11.43 -18.29
CA GLN A 168 -10.22 -11.98 -18.59
C GLN A 168 -9.18 -11.38 -17.64
N ASP A 169 -8.34 -12.22 -17.04
CA ASP A 169 -7.26 -11.76 -16.18
C ASP A 169 -6.14 -11.11 -17.01
N ASN A 170 -5.99 -9.80 -16.81
CA ASN A 170 -4.91 -8.99 -17.36
C ASN A 170 -4.01 -8.40 -16.26
N GLY A 171 -4.20 -8.84 -15.00
CA GLY A 171 -3.49 -8.37 -13.83
C GLY A 171 -4.00 -7.05 -13.22
N THR A 172 -5.12 -6.47 -13.68
CA THR A 172 -5.63 -5.20 -13.12
C THR A 172 -6.61 -5.36 -11.96
N ILE A 173 -7.31 -6.49 -11.87
CA ILE A 173 -8.23 -6.77 -10.75
C ILE A 173 -7.45 -7.58 -9.72
N LEU A 174 -7.25 -6.99 -8.54
CA LEU A 174 -6.53 -7.60 -7.43
C LEU A 174 -7.52 -8.15 -6.39
N PRO A 175 -7.15 -9.23 -5.67
CA PRO A 175 -7.93 -9.75 -4.55
C PRO A 175 -8.26 -8.66 -3.54
N GLU A 176 -9.46 -8.70 -2.98
CA GLU A 176 -9.75 -7.88 -1.80
C GLU A 176 -8.79 -8.24 -0.66
N PRO A 177 -8.19 -7.24 0.00
CA PRO A 177 -7.29 -7.50 1.10
C PRO A 177 -8.05 -8.10 2.28
N ASP A 178 -7.48 -9.13 2.91
CA ASP A 178 -8.04 -9.69 4.14
C ASP A 178 -8.08 -8.63 5.26
N PRO A 179 -9.05 -8.73 6.19
CA PRO A 179 -9.12 -7.84 7.35
C PRO A 179 -7.81 -7.90 8.13
N ILE A 180 -7.36 -6.73 8.60
CA ILE A 180 -6.14 -6.59 9.39
C ILE A 180 -6.52 -6.40 10.85
N ASP A 181 -5.92 -7.22 11.71
CA ASP A 181 -6.06 -7.09 13.16
C ASP A 181 -5.33 -5.85 13.69
N ILE A 182 -6.10 -4.88 14.20
CA ILE A 182 -5.66 -3.68 14.89
C ILE A 182 -6.06 -3.81 16.36
N GLY A 183 -5.26 -4.54 17.13
CA GLY A 183 -5.42 -4.69 18.57
C GLY A 183 -6.70 -5.42 18.98
N GLY A 184 -7.09 -6.46 18.25
CA GLY A 184 -8.34 -7.22 18.42
C GLY A 184 -9.52 -6.69 17.60
N ILE A 185 -9.32 -5.68 16.76
CA ILE A 185 -10.33 -5.10 15.88
C ILE A 185 -9.97 -5.40 14.43
N GLU A 186 -10.85 -6.08 13.70
CA GLU A 186 -10.68 -6.34 12.27
C GLU A 186 -10.98 -5.07 11.46
N VAL A 187 -9.97 -4.57 10.74
CA VAL A 187 -10.05 -3.38 9.88
C VAL A 187 -9.78 -3.78 8.44
N MET A 188 -10.75 -3.51 7.55
CA MET A 188 -10.60 -3.77 6.11
C MET A 188 -9.65 -2.73 5.49
N PRO A 189 -8.57 -3.15 4.82
CA PRO A 189 -7.76 -2.23 4.04
C PRO A 189 -8.52 -1.72 2.82
N VAL A 190 -8.24 -0.50 2.42
CA VAL A 190 -8.86 0.17 1.27
C VAL A 190 -7.82 0.43 0.17
N THR A 191 -8.28 0.62 -1.06
CA THR A 191 -7.44 0.97 -2.21
C THR A 191 -7.67 2.41 -2.70
N SER A 192 -8.68 3.11 -2.17
CA SER A 192 -8.98 4.51 -2.48
C SER A 192 -9.72 5.17 -1.31
N GLY A 193 -9.63 6.50 -1.20
CA GLY A 193 -10.29 7.27 -0.16
C GLY A 193 -9.58 7.24 1.20
N ASP A 194 -10.36 7.27 2.27
CA ASP A 194 -9.87 7.28 3.65
C ASP A 194 -9.82 5.85 4.20
N GLY A 195 -8.69 5.46 4.79
CA GLY A 195 -8.61 4.17 5.47
C GLY A 195 -7.20 3.65 5.67
N LEU A 196 -7.11 2.35 5.95
CA LEU A 196 -5.87 1.62 6.13
C LEU A 196 -5.39 1.08 4.78
N TYR A 197 -4.13 1.27 4.44
CA TYR A 197 -3.53 0.80 3.19
C TYR A 197 -2.37 -0.15 3.49
N GLY A 198 -2.19 -1.17 2.64
CA GLY A 198 -0.94 -1.93 2.61
C GLY A 198 0.22 -1.04 2.17
N ASP A 199 1.38 -1.16 2.83
CA ASP A 199 2.59 -0.47 2.43
C ASP A 199 3.29 -1.21 1.28
N GLU A 200 3.44 -0.52 0.14
CA GLU A 200 4.11 -1.04 -1.06
C GLU A 200 5.64 -1.14 -0.89
N TYR A 201 6.21 -0.38 0.06
CA TYR A 201 7.67 -0.30 0.27
C TYR A 201 8.14 -1.24 1.38
N THR A 202 7.25 -1.68 2.26
CA THR A 202 7.56 -2.55 3.39
C THR A 202 6.49 -3.62 3.55
N SER A 203 6.81 -4.86 3.14
CA SER A 203 5.89 -5.99 3.26
C SER A 203 5.45 -6.21 4.72
N GLY A 204 4.14 -6.40 4.92
CA GLY A 204 3.53 -6.62 6.24
C GLY A 204 3.27 -5.34 7.06
N ARG A 205 3.68 -4.16 6.55
CA ARG A 205 3.35 -2.87 7.15
C ARG A 205 2.07 -2.30 6.53
N TYR A 206 1.28 -1.61 7.35
CA TYR A 206 0.04 -0.94 6.93
C TYR A 206 0.04 0.50 7.43
N VAL A 207 -0.43 1.44 6.61
CA VAL A 207 -0.39 2.89 6.86
C VAL A 207 -1.79 3.47 6.69
N TYR A 208 -2.22 4.32 7.63
CA TYR A 208 -3.46 5.06 7.50
C TYR A 208 -3.27 6.25 6.56
N ARG A 209 -4.14 6.36 5.55
CA ARG A 209 -4.12 7.43 4.55
C ARG A 209 -5.46 8.12 4.39
N GLY A 210 -5.44 9.31 3.79
CA GLY A 210 -6.63 10.06 3.41
C GLY A 210 -6.84 11.33 4.22
N THR A 211 -7.98 11.96 4.02
CA THR A 211 -8.37 13.22 4.64
C THR A 211 -8.66 13.04 6.13
N ASN A 212 -9.46 12.04 6.48
CA ASN A 212 -9.85 11.75 7.86
C ASN A 212 -10.14 10.26 8.08
N PRO A 213 -9.13 9.38 7.98
CA PRO A 213 -9.29 7.97 8.29
C PRO A 213 -9.66 7.76 9.76
N ASN A 214 -10.32 6.63 10.05
CA ASN A 214 -10.65 6.19 11.40
C ASN A 214 -9.42 5.61 12.11
N ASN A 215 -8.50 6.49 12.50
CA ASN A 215 -7.22 6.14 13.10
C ASN A 215 -6.94 6.90 14.40
N TYR A 216 -7.95 7.46 15.05
CA TYR A 216 -7.79 8.12 16.34
C TYR A 216 -7.61 7.11 17.46
N ILE A 217 -6.73 7.41 18.41
CA ILE A 217 -6.44 6.56 19.59
C ILE A 217 -6.24 7.44 20.82
N MET A 218 -6.80 7.02 21.95
CA MET A 218 -6.62 7.68 23.25
C MET A 218 -5.32 7.20 23.91
N PHE A 219 -4.37 8.10 24.09
CA PHE A 219 -3.09 7.81 24.73
C PHE A 219 -2.68 8.95 25.65
N ASN A 220 -2.22 8.61 26.87
CA ASN A 220 -1.92 9.61 27.91
C ASN A 220 -3.08 10.58 28.23
N ASN A 221 -4.34 10.12 28.12
CA ASN A 221 -5.55 10.97 28.20
C ASN A 221 -5.61 12.10 27.17
N GLU A 222 -4.84 11.98 26.09
CA GLU A 222 -4.84 12.90 24.95
C GLU A 222 -5.27 12.14 23.69
N LEU A 223 -5.75 12.88 22.70
CA LEU A 223 -6.03 12.34 21.39
C LEU A 223 -4.74 12.20 20.57
N TRP A 224 -4.51 11.01 20.04
CA TRP A 224 -3.41 10.65 19.15
C TRP A 224 -3.98 10.02 17.89
N ARG A 225 -3.15 9.84 16.86
CA ARG A 225 -3.52 9.13 15.64
C ARG A 225 -2.51 8.04 15.31
N ILE A 226 -2.99 6.87 14.92
CA ILE A 226 -2.16 5.76 14.45
C ILE A 226 -1.68 6.11 13.04
N ILE A 227 -0.37 6.17 12.85
CA ILE A 227 0.25 6.34 11.53
C ILE A 227 0.23 4.99 10.81
N SER A 228 0.76 3.97 11.48
CA SER A 228 0.99 2.67 10.86
C SER A 228 0.96 1.54 11.89
N LYS A 229 0.57 0.36 11.40
CA LYS A 229 0.92 -0.92 12.00
C LYS A 229 2.16 -1.42 11.28
N GLU A 230 3.27 -1.51 12.01
CA GLU A 230 4.54 -1.96 11.49
C GLU A 230 4.55 -3.47 11.21
N ALA A 231 5.53 -3.92 10.41
CA ALA A 231 5.66 -5.32 10.03
C ALA A 231 5.92 -6.26 11.22
N ASP A 232 6.49 -5.75 12.32
CA ASP A 232 6.66 -6.48 13.58
C ASP A 232 5.42 -6.45 14.48
N GLY A 233 4.35 -5.80 14.01
CA GLY A 233 3.06 -5.66 14.69
C GLY A 233 2.98 -4.46 15.64
N THR A 234 4.06 -3.71 15.89
CA THR A 234 4.00 -2.50 16.72
C THR A 234 3.20 -1.40 16.02
N TYR A 235 2.69 -0.43 16.79
CA TYR A 235 1.88 0.66 16.26
C TYR A 235 2.62 1.98 16.39
N LYS A 236 2.95 2.62 15.28
CA LYS A 236 3.48 3.98 15.29
C LYS A 236 2.32 4.96 15.44
N ILE A 237 2.40 5.82 16.44
CA ILE A 237 1.38 6.85 16.69
C ILE A 237 1.99 8.26 16.64
N LEU A 238 1.15 9.24 16.38
CA LEU A 238 1.46 10.67 16.33
C LEU A 238 0.49 11.43 17.22
N ARG A 239 1.00 12.32 18.07
CA ARG A 239 0.14 13.17 18.90
C ARG A 239 -0.75 14.02 18.00
N ASN A 240 -2.06 14.10 18.27
CA ASN A 240 -2.97 14.82 17.37
C ASN A 240 -2.66 16.32 17.36
N GLU A 241 -2.39 16.88 18.54
CA GLU A 241 -2.09 18.29 18.76
C GLU A 241 -0.59 18.58 18.74
N VAL A 242 -0.24 19.78 18.26
CA VAL A 242 1.12 20.32 18.36
C VAL A 242 1.47 20.66 19.81
N PHE A 243 2.76 20.52 20.10
CA PHE A 243 3.38 20.86 21.37
C PHE A 243 4.15 22.19 21.20
N PRO A 244 4.27 23.03 22.24
CA PRO A 244 4.89 24.35 22.17
C PRO A 244 6.20 24.44 21.39
N ASP A 245 6.37 25.60 20.76
CA ASP A 245 7.59 26.13 20.13
C ASP A 245 8.89 25.64 20.77
N MET A 246 9.68 24.86 20.01
CA MET A 246 10.98 24.37 20.42
C MET A 246 11.94 24.30 19.22
N ALA A 247 13.16 24.78 19.43
CA ALA A 247 14.23 24.55 18.46
C ALA A 247 14.59 23.05 18.43
N PHE A 248 14.88 22.53 17.24
CA PHE A 248 15.41 21.18 17.13
C PHE A 248 16.79 21.07 17.79
N ASP A 249 17.63 22.09 17.58
CA ASP A 249 18.93 22.22 18.25
C ASP A 249 19.32 23.70 18.30
N SER A 250 19.51 24.27 19.49
CA SER A 250 19.78 25.69 19.64
C SER A 250 21.15 26.07 19.05
N ARG A 251 21.26 27.34 18.64
CA ARG A 251 22.52 27.91 18.17
C ARG A 251 23.65 27.66 19.17
N GLY A 252 24.69 26.96 18.72
CA GLY A 252 25.89 26.69 19.51
C GLY A 252 25.72 25.65 20.61
N ALA A 253 24.61 24.90 20.65
CA ALA A 253 24.42 23.79 21.59
C ALA A 253 25.45 22.67 21.36
N ARG A 254 25.78 22.41 20.09
CA ARG A 254 26.78 21.43 19.64
C ARG A 254 27.73 22.10 18.65
N THR A 255 29.04 21.97 18.90
CA THR A 255 30.08 22.74 18.18
C THR A 255 31.34 21.91 17.88
N THR A 256 31.25 20.59 17.86
CA THR A 256 32.39 19.69 17.61
C THR A 256 32.08 18.70 16.47
N GLY A 257 33.11 18.15 15.84
CA GLY A 257 32.99 17.15 14.78
C GLY A 257 32.06 17.60 13.65
N TYR A 258 31.06 16.78 13.33
CA TYR A 258 30.03 17.10 12.33
C TYR A 258 29.31 18.43 12.64
N CYS A 259 28.99 18.67 13.91
CA CYS A 259 28.32 19.89 14.39
C CYS A 259 29.25 21.11 14.50
N SER A 260 30.43 21.09 13.88
CA SER A 260 31.31 22.26 13.74
C SER A 260 31.49 22.72 12.29
N GLN A 261 30.82 22.05 11.36
CA GLN A 261 30.89 22.31 9.93
C GLN A 261 30.08 23.56 9.55
N THR A 262 30.58 24.35 8.61
CA THR A 262 29.89 25.50 7.99
C THR A 262 29.16 26.43 8.98
N PHE A 263 27.83 26.48 8.94
CA PHE A 263 26.99 27.38 9.73
C PHE A 263 26.39 26.72 10.98
N THR A 264 26.77 25.48 11.33
CA THR A 264 26.22 24.77 12.51
C THR A 264 26.37 25.53 13.83
N SER A 265 27.44 26.32 13.98
CA SER A 265 27.63 27.19 15.15
C SER A 265 26.66 28.39 15.24
N TYR A 266 26.00 28.74 14.13
CA TYR A 266 25.04 29.83 14.01
C TYR A 266 23.60 29.32 13.92
N ASP A 267 23.40 28.22 13.20
CA ASP A 267 22.09 27.70 12.82
C ASP A 267 21.71 26.40 13.57
N GLY A 268 22.61 25.88 14.41
CA GLY A 268 22.45 24.62 15.13
C GLY A 268 22.85 23.41 14.29
N CYS A 269 22.83 22.20 14.88
CA CYS A 269 23.22 20.97 14.20
C CYS A 269 22.00 20.09 13.92
N ASN A 270 21.88 19.54 12.71
CA ASN A 270 20.72 18.74 12.32
C ASN A 270 20.83 17.24 12.61
N ALA A 271 21.97 16.76 13.12
CA ALA A 271 22.11 15.38 13.54
C ALA A 271 21.16 15.08 14.71
N TRP A 272 20.34 14.02 14.61
CA TRP A 272 19.38 13.65 15.66
C TRP A 272 20.06 13.21 16.95
N ALA A 273 20.99 12.25 16.85
CA ALA A 273 21.65 11.63 18.00
C ALA A 273 23.19 11.71 17.89
N SER A 274 23.86 11.56 19.03
CA SER A 274 25.31 11.33 19.08
C SER A 274 25.67 10.05 18.33
N THR A 275 26.86 9.99 17.73
CA THR A 275 27.28 8.82 16.97
C THR A 275 27.40 7.56 17.83
N ALA A 276 27.59 7.71 19.15
CA ALA A 276 27.55 6.60 20.09
C ALA A 276 26.14 5.99 20.25
N ASN A 277 25.09 6.81 20.16
CA ASN A 277 23.68 6.42 20.34
C ASN A 277 22.98 6.03 19.03
N ILE A 278 23.61 6.26 17.88
CA ILE A 278 23.15 5.72 16.59
C ILE A 278 23.35 4.19 16.57
N VAL A 279 22.41 3.46 15.98
CA VAL A 279 22.49 2.00 15.84
C VAL A 279 23.78 1.60 15.13
N GLY A 280 24.53 0.67 15.73
CA GLY A 280 25.85 0.26 15.26
C GLY A 280 27.00 1.17 15.70
N SER A 281 26.71 2.25 16.42
CA SER A 281 27.68 3.20 16.99
C SER A 281 28.78 3.62 15.99
N PRO A 282 28.42 4.15 14.81
CA PRO A 282 29.40 4.52 13.80
C PRO A 282 30.40 5.55 14.33
N SER A 283 31.61 5.59 13.75
CA SER A 283 32.59 6.62 14.13
C SER A 283 32.18 8.02 13.66
N GLU A 284 31.42 8.10 12.56
CA GLU A 284 31.03 9.35 11.92
C GLU A 284 29.56 9.29 11.43
N PHE A 285 28.90 10.44 11.48
CA PHE A 285 27.65 10.71 10.80
C PHE A 285 27.95 11.45 9.50
N THR A 286 27.48 10.91 8.37
CA THR A 286 27.69 11.47 7.02
C THR A 286 26.39 12.03 6.48
N ASN A 287 26.41 13.28 6.03
CA ASN A 287 25.32 13.93 5.32
C ASN A 287 25.90 14.68 4.11
N GLY A 288 25.72 14.13 2.92
CA GLY A 288 26.34 14.66 1.69
C GLY A 288 27.86 14.71 1.81
N ARG A 289 28.45 15.88 1.60
CA ARG A 289 29.90 16.09 1.71
C ARG A 289 30.39 16.30 3.15
N TYR A 290 29.50 16.42 4.12
CA TYR A 290 29.85 16.64 5.51
C TYR A 290 29.88 15.33 6.26
N SER A 291 31.01 15.05 6.91
CA SER A 291 31.17 13.90 7.80
C SER A 291 31.90 14.32 9.06
N GLY A 292 31.64 13.61 10.16
CA GLY A 292 32.37 13.73 11.41
C GLY A 292 31.65 13.04 12.57
N SER A 293 32.32 12.95 13.72
CA SER A 293 31.69 12.45 14.95
C SER A 293 30.63 13.44 15.46
N VAL A 294 29.62 12.92 16.17
CA VAL A 294 28.63 13.74 16.90
C VAL A 294 28.73 13.35 18.37
N ASP A 295 29.10 14.30 19.22
CA ASP A 295 29.42 14.06 20.64
C ASP A 295 28.18 14.01 21.54
N LYS A 296 27.09 14.68 21.14
CA LYS A 296 25.86 14.81 21.93
C LYS A 296 24.61 14.65 21.09
N ASP A 297 23.59 14.10 21.72
CA ASP A 297 22.22 14.08 21.23
C ASP A 297 21.69 15.51 21.05
N SER A 298 20.73 15.71 20.14
CA SER A 298 20.09 17.02 19.98
C SER A 298 19.31 17.41 21.24
N GLU A 299 19.09 18.71 21.43
CA GLU A 299 18.30 19.21 22.56
C GLU A 299 16.86 18.69 22.52
N ILE A 300 16.23 18.67 21.35
CA ILE A 300 14.87 18.12 21.19
C ILE A 300 14.81 16.62 21.52
N LEU A 301 15.83 15.83 21.13
CA LEU A 301 15.90 14.41 21.48
C LEU A 301 16.01 14.23 23.00
N THR A 302 16.85 15.03 23.64
CA THR A 302 17.05 15.03 25.10
C THR A 302 15.76 15.39 25.83
N TYR A 303 15.02 16.39 25.34
CA TYR A 303 13.73 16.78 25.89
C TYR A 303 12.67 15.67 25.75
N LEU A 304 12.52 15.13 24.53
CA LEU A 304 11.50 14.12 24.21
C LEU A 304 11.66 12.83 25.01
N ASN A 305 12.90 12.38 25.25
CA ASN A 305 13.20 11.15 26.00
C ASN A 305 13.56 11.40 27.47
N GLY A 306 13.51 12.65 27.92
CA GLY A 306 13.66 13.06 29.31
C GLY A 306 12.33 13.61 29.83
N GLU A 307 12.24 14.93 29.95
CA GLU A 307 11.10 15.64 30.55
C GLU A 307 9.75 15.24 29.94
N TYR A 308 9.66 15.15 28.61
CA TYR A 308 8.40 14.80 27.95
C TYR A 308 7.98 13.36 28.24
N LEU A 309 8.87 12.38 28.06
CA LEU A 309 8.59 10.98 28.37
C LEU A 309 8.25 10.78 29.86
N ASP A 310 8.87 11.54 30.76
CA ASP A 310 8.55 11.54 32.19
C ASP A 310 7.19 12.15 32.53
N SER A 311 6.69 13.05 31.68
CA SER A 311 5.34 13.61 31.83
C SER A 311 4.21 12.65 31.44
N ILE A 312 4.51 11.57 30.69
CA ILE A 312 3.52 10.55 30.32
C ILE A 312 3.20 9.72 31.56
N THR A 313 1.92 9.67 31.94
CA THR A 313 1.48 8.97 33.16
C THR A 313 0.47 7.86 32.90
N PHE A 314 -0.25 7.92 31.77
CA PHE A 314 -1.24 6.92 31.39
C PHE A 314 -0.79 6.17 30.13
N ASN A 315 -0.86 4.83 30.15
CA ASN A 315 -0.37 3.92 29.11
C ASN A 315 1.15 4.01 28.82
N LYS A 316 1.96 4.58 29.73
CA LYS A 316 3.42 4.65 29.56
C LYS A 316 4.06 3.26 29.38
N ASP A 317 3.50 2.22 30.01
CA ASP A 317 3.94 0.83 29.89
C ASP A 317 3.70 0.23 28.50
N LYS A 318 2.88 0.86 27.66
CA LYS A 318 2.63 0.43 26.28
C LYS A 318 3.68 0.93 25.31
N ILE A 319 4.45 1.96 25.68
CA ILE A 319 5.53 2.49 24.86
C ILE A 319 6.64 1.45 24.76
N VAL A 320 7.11 1.19 23.54
CA VAL A 320 8.26 0.34 23.27
C VAL A 320 9.35 1.12 22.55
N SER A 321 10.61 0.81 22.86
CA SER A 321 11.75 1.36 22.12
C SER A 321 11.75 0.78 20.71
N HIS A 322 11.89 1.62 19.70
CA HIS A 322 11.85 1.23 18.30
C HIS A 322 12.85 2.01 17.47
N ASP A 323 13.18 1.49 16.29
CA ASP A 323 14.04 2.17 15.32
C ASP A 323 13.31 3.36 14.66
N PHE A 324 13.98 4.51 14.65
CA PHE A 324 13.66 5.69 13.87
C PHE A 324 14.74 5.92 12.80
N ASN A 325 14.31 6.19 11.57
CA ASN A 325 15.18 6.41 10.42
C ASN A 325 15.62 7.88 10.37
N ILE A 326 16.88 8.17 10.65
CA ILE A 326 17.45 9.52 10.85
C ILE A 326 18.40 9.95 9.72
N GLY A 327 18.42 9.20 8.61
CA GLY A 327 19.20 9.52 7.42
C GLY A 327 18.66 10.75 6.67
N SER A 328 19.53 11.40 5.89
CA SER A 328 19.20 12.63 5.19
C SER A 328 18.26 12.44 4.00
N VAL A 329 17.51 13.48 3.68
CA VAL A 329 16.59 13.53 2.54
C VAL A 329 17.01 14.62 1.56
N THR A 330 16.96 14.32 0.27
CA THR A 330 17.27 15.28 -0.80
C THR A 330 16.11 16.27 -0.99
N ASN A 331 16.41 17.56 -1.16
CA ASN A 331 15.39 18.55 -1.55
C ASN A 331 14.83 18.24 -2.95
N GLU A 332 13.56 18.59 -3.20
CA GLU A 332 12.92 18.37 -4.50
C GLU A 332 12.93 16.89 -4.95
N ASN A 333 12.92 15.96 -3.98
CA ASN A 333 12.91 14.54 -4.28
C ASN A 333 11.60 14.12 -4.96
N ASN A 334 11.73 13.38 -6.07
CA ASN A 334 10.61 12.80 -6.81
C ASN A 334 10.63 11.26 -6.87
N ASP A 335 11.40 10.64 -5.99
CA ASP A 335 11.56 9.19 -5.81
C ASP A 335 11.37 8.86 -4.33
N LEU A 336 10.14 8.46 -3.97
CA LEU A 336 9.82 8.09 -2.59
C LEU A 336 10.58 6.83 -2.13
N GLN A 337 10.76 5.84 -3.01
CA GLN A 337 11.48 4.62 -2.65
C GLN A 337 12.93 4.92 -2.31
N GLY A 338 13.62 5.70 -3.16
CA GLY A 338 14.98 6.17 -2.90
C GLY A 338 15.06 7.04 -1.64
N GLN A 339 14.04 7.86 -1.36
CA GLN A 339 13.97 8.64 -0.12
C GLN A 339 13.90 7.74 1.12
N ILE A 340 13.04 6.73 1.12
CA ILE A 340 12.88 5.78 2.23
C ILE A 340 14.20 5.04 2.50
N GLU A 341 14.92 4.62 1.46
CA GLU A 341 16.23 3.98 1.62
C GLU A 341 17.29 4.96 2.14
N SER A 342 17.24 6.22 1.70
CA SER A 342 18.12 7.28 2.20
C SER A 342 17.88 7.58 3.69
N GLU A 343 16.63 7.64 4.13
CA GLU A 343 16.27 7.80 5.55
C GLU A 343 16.78 6.62 6.40
N LYS A 344 16.80 5.39 5.86
CA LYS A 344 17.31 4.19 6.56
C LYS A 344 18.83 4.13 6.71
N SER A 345 19.58 5.02 6.06
CA SER A 345 21.06 5.02 6.09
C SER A 345 21.65 5.14 7.50
N TYR A 346 20.92 5.79 8.40
CA TYR A 346 21.19 5.82 9.83
C TYR A 346 19.91 5.58 10.60
N LYS A 347 20.02 4.83 11.70
CA LYS A 347 18.91 4.54 12.61
C LYS A 347 19.25 4.93 14.03
N TRP A 348 18.26 5.37 14.77
CA TRP A 348 18.33 5.58 16.20
C TRP A 348 17.23 4.76 16.88
N ASN A 349 17.57 4.01 17.94
CA ASN A 349 16.60 3.22 18.68
C ASN A 349 16.23 3.96 19.98
N GLY A 350 14.95 4.24 20.19
CA GLY A 350 14.47 4.91 21.40
C GLY A 350 12.95 4.97 21.49
N ASN A 351 12.45 5.70 22.49
CA ASN A 351 11.02 5.66 22.86
C ASN A 351 10.19 6.74 22.17
N VAL A 352 10.67 7.98 22.16
CA VAL A 352 9.95 9.13 21.60
C VAL A 352 10.81 9.81 20.55
N GLY A 353 10.26 10.04 19.37
CA GLY A 353 10.90 10.77 18.28
C GLY A 353 9.91 11.66 17.55
N LEU A 354 10.22 11.91 16.28
CA LEU A 354 9.38 12.63 15.33
C LEU A 354 9.13 11.72 14.12
N ILE A 355 8.17 12.08 13.29
CA ILE A 355 7.93 11.37 12.04
C ILE A 355 9.07 11.61 11.05
N SER A 356 9.29 10.67 10.14
CA SER A 356 10.09 10.94 8.95
C SER A 356 9.29 11.77 7.95
N LEU A 357 9.97 12.34 6.95
CA LEU A 357 9.28 13.01 5.86
C LEU A 357 8.46 12.02 5.03
N SER A 358 8.95 10.78 4.87
CA SER A 358 8.19 9.72 4.19
C SER A 358 6.90 9.36 4.92
N ASP A 359 6.86 9.34 6.25
CA ASP A 359 5.62 9.10 7.00
C ASP A 359 4.54 10.12 6.63
N TYR A 360 4.91 11.39 6.49
CA TYR A 360 3.99 12.44 6.05
C TYR A 360 3.48 12.21 4.62
N LEU A 361 4.38 11.92 3.68
CA LEU A 361 4.01 11.71 2.28
C LEU A 361 3.13 10.47 2.11
N MET A 362 3.45 9.38 2.82
CA MET A 362 2.70 8.11 2.78
C MET A 362 1.32 8.18 3.43
N ALA A 363 1.00 9.23 4.18
CA ALA A 363 -0.34 9.47 4.73
C ALA A 363 -1.32 10.03 3.68
N ASN A 364 -0.84 10.35 2.48
CA ASN A 364 -1.69 10.86 1.41
C ASN A 364 -2.43 9.73 0.68
N SER A 365 -3.74 9.83 0.50
CA SER A 365 -4.51 8.82 -0.26
C SER A 365 -4.31 8.91 -1.77
N ASP A 366 -3.85 10.06 -2.29
CA ASP A 366 -3.51 10.28 -3.71
C ASP A 366 -1.98 10.22 -3.89
N MET A 367 -1.42 9.02 -3.78
CA MET A 367 0.04 8.80 -3.89
C MET A 367 0.59 9.15 -5.28
N GLU A 368 -0.24 9.09 -6.33
CA GLU A 368 0.17 9.47 -7.68
C GLU A 368 0.47 10.97 -7.76
N THR A 369 -0.38 11.81 -7.17
CA THR A 369 -0.27 13.27 -7.21
C THR A 369 0.52 13.85 -6.04
N CYS A 370 0.66 13.12 -4.93
CA CYS A 370 1.15 13.65 -3.66
C CYS A 370 2.19 12.76 -2.96
N GLY A 371 2.59 11.64 -3.54
CA GLY A 371 3.45 10.65 -2.89
C GLY A 371 4.92 11.04 -2.77
N THR A 372 5.35 12.15 -3.38
CA THR A 372 6.75 12.61 -3.31
C THR A 372 6.82 14.06 -2.85
N PHE A 373 7.99 14.51 -2.37
CA PHE A 373 8.20 15.92 -2.01
C PHE A 373 7.80 16.84 -3.17
N SER A 374 8.29 16.56 -4.38
CA SER A 374 8.08 17.40 -5.55
C SER A 374 6.63 17.43 -6.00
N THR A 375 5.96 16.28 -6.06
CA THR A 375 4.55 16.19 -6.46
C THR A 375 3.63 16.82 -5.41
N ASN A 376 3.86 16.53 -4.12
CA ASN A 376 3.12 17.13 -3.02
C ASN A 376 3.18 18.67 -3.03
N ASN A 377 4.36 19.23 -3.27
CA ASN A 377 4.52 20.68 -3.29
C ASN A 377 3.94 21.31 -4.56
N LEU A 378 4.06 20.64 -5.71
CA LEU A 378 3.48 21.11 -6.97
C LEU A 378 1.94 21.10 -6.92
N ALA A 379 1.35 20.07 -6.33
CA ALA A 379 -0.09 19.85 -6.25
C ALA A 379 -0.66 20.15 -4.85
N CYS A 380 -0.05 21.08 -4.10
CA CYS A 380 -0.37 21.32 -2.69
C CYS A 380 -1.86 21.60 -2.41
N THR A 381 -2.60 22.20 -3.36
CA THR A 381 -4.05 22.43 -3.22
C THR A 381 -4.88 21.15 -3.20
N THR A 382 -4.39 20.09 -3.85
CA THR A 382 -5.00 18.75 -3.80
C THR A 382 -4.50 18.03 -2.56
N CYS A 383 -3.19 17.99 -2.36
CA CYS A 383 -2.54 17.19 -1.33
C CYS A 383 -2.91 17.59 0.09
N ILE A 384 -3.20 18.88 0.32
CA ILE A 384 -3.67 19.38 1.61
C ILE A 384 -5.01 18.76 2.03
N ASN A 385 -5.83 18.33 1.07
CA ASN A 385 -7.16 17.78 1.31
C ASN A 385 -7.18 16.25 1.32
N THR A 386 -6.06 15.57 1.10
CA THR A 386 -5.96 14.10 1.02
C THR A 386 -5.00 13.52 2.05
N ASN A 387 -4.56 14.34 3.02
CA ASN A 387 -3.62 13.95 4.06
C ASN A 387 -4.04 14.46 5.44
N TRP A 388 -4.39 13.53 6.31
CA TRP A 388 -4.90 13.78 7.66
C TRP A 388 -3.86 14.36 8.62
N MET A 389 -2.57 14.31 8.27
CA MET A 389 -1.52 14.93 9.09
C MET A 389 -1.50 16.45 8.97
N VAL A 390 -2.19 17.01 7.97
CA VAL A 390 -2.40 18.46 7.85
C VAL A 390 -3.42 18.90 8.89
N ILE A 391 -2.97 19.75 9.83
CA ILE A 391 -3.75 20.22 10.97
C ILE A 391 -4.22 21.68 10.84
N GLY A 392 -4.42 22.16 9.61
CA GLY A 392 -5.04 23.45 9.31
C GLY A 392 -4.17 24.67 9.66
N ASP A 393 -4.77 25.65 10.35
CA ASP A 393 -4.18 26.94 10.76
C ASP A 393 -3.13 26.83 11.89
N LYS A 394 -2.85 25.60 12.35
CA LYS A 394 -1.81 25.29 13.33
C LYS A 394 -0.45 25.17 12.64
N GLU A 395 0.60 25.62 13.33
CA GLU A 395 1.85 26.09 12.74
C GLU A 395 2.75 24.98 12.17
N ASN A 396 3.95 25.37 11.75
CA ASN A 396 4.90 24.49 11.05
C ASN A 396 5.68 23.66 12.07
N TRP A 397 5.74 22.34 11.87
CA TRP A 397 6.36 21.42 12.84
C TRP A 397 7.48 20.58 12.24
N TRP A 398 8.44 20.23 13.09
CA TRP A 398 9.65 19.50 12.69
C TRP A 398 9.37 18.06 12.28
N THR A 399 10.09 17.59 11.27
CA THR A 399 10.29 16.15 11.04
C THR A 399 11.67 15.74 11.55
N LEU A 400 11.90 14.43 11.61
CA LEU A 400 13.18 13.84 11.95
C LEU A 400 14.23 13.97 10.82
N SER A 401 13.79 14.26 9.59
CA SER A 401 14.60 14.10 8.38
C SER A 401 15.55 15.29 8.16
N PRO A 402 16.88 15.13 8.26
CA PRO A 402 17.83 16.18 7.94
C PRO A 402 17.88 16.44 6.42
N LEU A 403 18.12 17.70 6.03
CA LEU A 403 18.35 18.06 4.64
C LEU A 403 19.70 17.52 4.15
N SER A 404 19.71 16.88 2.99
CA SER A 404 20.93 16.35 2.36
C SER A 404 21.89 17.48 1.96
N ASP A 405 23.19 17.27 2.22
CA ASP A 405 24.27 18.23 1.97
C ASP A 405 24.07 19.59 2.66
N ASP A 406 23.38 19.60 3.80
CA ASP A 406 23.17 20.77 4.66
C ASP A 406 23.16 20.34 6.13
N PRO A 407 24.15 20.73 6.97
CA PRO A 407 24.30 20.18 8.33
C PRO A 407 23.52 20.93 9.42
N TYR A 408 22.71 21.93 9.05
CA TYR A 408 22.01 22.79 9.99
C TYR A 408 20.51 22.93 9.69
N SER A 409 19.98 22.21 8.70
CA SER A 409 18.56 22.23 8.36
C SER A 409 17.90 20.86 8.46
N VAL A 410 16.64 20.83 8.90
CA VAL A 410 15.75 19.67 8.84
C VAL A 410 14.50 20.02 8.05
N PHE A 411 13.83 19.00 7.53
CA PHE A 411 12.51 19.18 6.92
C PHE A 411 11.45 19.48 7.98
N ARG A 412 10.41 20.18 7.54
CA ARG A 412 9.24 20.54 8.33
C ARG A 412 7.99 20.45 7.44
N ILE A 413 6.86 20.24 8.09
CA ILE A 413 5.56 20.35 7.44
C ILE A 413 5.06 21.77 7.62
N PHE A 414 4.71 22.43 6.51
CA PHE A 414 4.17 23.79 6.51
C PHE A 414 2.64 23.74 6.62
N PHE A 415 2.02 24.76 7.23
CA PHE A 415 0.56 24.79 7.44
C PHE A 415 -0.29 24.64 6.15
N THR A 416 0.31 24.92 4.98
CA THR A 416 -0.34 24.69 3.68
C THR A 416 -0.25 23.24 3.17
N GLY A 417 0.20 22.30 4.01
CA GLY A 417 0.49 20.91 3.63
C GLY A 417 1.73 20.73 2.76
N THR A 418 2.51 21.78 2.52
CA THR A 418 3.76 21.67 1.76
C THR A 418 4.90 21.19 2.66
N THR A 419 5.83 20.48 2.06
CA THR A 419 7.06 20.05 2.71
C THR A 419 8.15 21.08 2.43
N THR A 420 8.79 21.60 3.46
CA THR A 420 9.87 22.61 3.34
C THR A 420 10.98 22.27 4.32
N TYR A 421 12.05 23.06 4.37
CA TYR A 421 13.11 22.89 5.36
C TYR A 421 13.44 24.21 6.04
N ASN A 422 14.13 24.14 7.17
CA ASN A 422 14.56 25.33 7.91
C ASN A 422 15.76 25.04 8.81
N SER A 423 16.47 26.11 9.17
CA SER A 423 17.50 26.10 10.21
C SER A 423 16.95 25.53 11.53
N VAL A 424 17.66 24.56 12.11
CA VAL A 424 17.24 23.81 13.31
C VAL A 424 17.20 24.65 14.58
N SER A 425 17.91 25.79 14.60
CA SER A 425 17.91 26.75 15.70
C SER A 425 16.68 27.65 15.76
N ASP A 426 15.78 27.58 14.76
CA ASP A 426 14.55 28.37 14.75
C ASP A 426 13.63 27.92 15.89
N THR A 427 13.36 28.83 16.82
CA THR A 427 12.57 28.55 18.02
C THR A 427 11.07 28.64 17.79
N LYS A 428 10.59 29.05 16.62
CA LYS A 428 9.16 29.24 16.33
C LYS A 428 8.56 28.07 15.57
N ARG A 429 8.88 26.85 16.00
CA ARG A 429 8.44 25.64 15.34
C ARG A 429 7.89 24.68 16.37
N ASP A 430 6.72 24.17 16.02
CA ASP A 430 5.99 23.23 16.83
C ASP A 430 6.66 21.85 16.83
N VAL A 431 6.43 21.10 17.89
CA VAL A 431 6.87 19.71 18.02
C VAL A 431 5.65 18.81 18.03
N ARG A 432 5.69 17.72 17.25
CA ARG A 432 4.63 16.72 17.24
C ARG A 432 5.22 15.34 17.55
N PRO A 433 5.22 14.93 18.83
CA PRO A 433 5.84 13.67 19.25
C PRO A 433 5.23 12.46 18.53
N SER A 434 6.10 11.55 18.12
CA SER A 434 5.75 10.24 17.59
C SER A 434 6.44 9.14 18.39
N LEU A 435 5.74 8.05 18.65
CA LEU A 435 6.25 6.92 19.42
C LEU A 435 5.64 5.61 18.94
N TYR A 436 6.17 4.49 19.42
CA TYR A 436 5.67 3.16 19.11
C TYR A 436 5.01 2.52 20.32
N LEU A 437 3.84 1.92 20.09
CA LEU A 437 3.16 1.08 21.06
C LEU A 437 3.44 -0.40 20.78
N THR A 438 3.42 -1.22 21.83
CA THR A 438 3.55 -2.69 21.74
C THR A 438 2.60 -3.32 20.72
N SER A 439 2.97 -4.46 20.14
CA SER A 439 2.12 -5.22 19.22
C SER A 439 0.95 -5.95 19.89
N SER A 440 0.97 -6.08 21.22
CA SER A 440 -0.01 -6.84 22.00
C SER A 440 -1.13 -5.98 22.59
N LEU A 441 -1.53 -4.91 21.89
CA LEU A 441 -2.64 -4.06 22.34
C LEU A 441 -3.97 -4.81 22.28
N SER A 442 -4.84 -4.51 23.24
CA SER A 442 -6.28 -4.76 23.13
C SER A 442 -6.97 -3.41 23.04
N LEU A 443 -7.72 -3.22 21.97
CA LEU A 443 -8.41 -1.98 21.65
C LEU A 443 -9.93 -2.19 21.67
N SER A 444 -10.63 -1.10 21.92
CA SER A 444 -12.08 -0.95 21.68
C SER A 444 -12.36 0.38 21.00
N GLY A 445 -13.59 0.60 20.53
CA GLY A 445 -13.99 1.81 19.79
C GLY A 445 -13.78 1.69 18.27
N SER A 446 -14.33 2.64 17.52
CA SER A 446 -14.32 2.65 16.05
C SER A 446 -13.13 3.36 15.42
N GLY A 447 -12.32 4.06 16.22
CA GLY A 447 -11.18 4.85 15.73
C GLY A 447 -11.59 6.19 15.11
N THR A 448 -12.86 6.58 15.21
CA THR A 448 -13.32 7.92 14.82
C THR A 448 -12.90 8.96 15.85
N GLU A 449 -12.94 10.26 15.53
CA GLU A 449 -12.60 11.30 16.50
C GLU A 449 -13.54 11.29 17.72
N SER A 450 -14.84 11.04 17.49
CA SER A 450 -15.86 10.97 18.54
C SER A 450 -15.85 9.67 19.35
N ASP A 451 -15.28 8.61 18.78
CA ASP A 451 -15.17 7.28 19.39
C ASP A 451 -13.79 6.69 19.02
N PRO A 452 -12.71 7.24 19.60
CA PRO A 452 -11.35 6.85 19.28
C PRO A 452 -11.05 5.46 19.81
N PHE A 453 -10.02 4.81 19.27
CA PHE A 453 -9.53 3.57 19.83
C PHE A 453 -9.10 3.79 21.29
N VAL A 454 -9.57 2.92 22.19
CA VAL A 454 -9.22 2.96 23.61
C VAL A 454 -8.39 1.71 23.95
N ILE A 455 -7.24 1.93 24.59
CA ILE A 455 -6.38 0.84 25.08
C ILE A 455 -6.98 0.28 26.37
N ASN A 456 -7.28 -1.01 26.38
CA ASN A 456 -7.92 -1.73 27.50
C ASN A 456 -6.94 -2.21 28.58
#